data_AF-A0A9E5TLE4-F1
#
_entry.id   AF-A0A9E5TLE4-F1
#
_cell.length_a   1.000
_cell.length_b   1.000
_cell.length_c   1.000
_cell.angle_alpha   90.00
_cell.angle_beta   90.00
_cell.angle_gamma   90.00
#
_symmetry.space_group_name_H-M   'P 1'
#
loop_
_entity.id
_entity.type
_entity.pdbx_description
1 polymer ?
#
loop_
_entity_poly.entity_id
_entity_poly.type
_entity_poly.pdbx_seq_one_letter_code
_entity_poly.pdbx_strand_id
1 'polypeptide(L)'
;MRGAEARLPRGFKASPISWGDLVERRIRKAQEEGLFDDLPGRGRPLPVDEHPFVKPGWQLAHRVLKNAGFTLDWIELDRSIRAELLRCRELLDDQLTSAGEALISSDSKLQVEAQLNHRHQWTIATFTERAEQLNERIELFNLKVPLTTLQKQKIQVTDEINRFRASWRKMTELDTPGSAS
;
A
#
# COMPACT_ATOMS: atom_id res chain seq x y z
N MET A 1 -31.09 13.86 49.60
CA MET A 1 -30.51 14.39 48.35
C MET A 1 -29.45 13.40 47.87
N ARG A 2 -29.69 12.84 46.67
CA ARG A 2 -28.80 12.17 45.69
C ARG A 2 -27.36 11.81 46.06
N GLY A 3 -26.95 10.60 45.64
CA GLY A 3 -25.60 10.38 45.07
C GLY A 3 -24.95 9.06 45.46
N ALA A 4 -24.92 8.10 44.54
CA ALA A 4 -24.28 6.80 44.67
C ALA A 4 -22.77 6.87 44.38
N GLU A 5 -21.97 6.03 45.05
CA GLU A 5 -20.68 5.61 44.52
C GLU A 5 -20.40 4.15 44.93
N ALA A 6 -20.63 3.23 43.98
CA ALA A 6 -20.12 1.87 44.06
C ALA A 6 -18.69 1.87 43.51
N ARG A 7 -17.70 1.34 44.25
CA ARG A 7 -16.40 0.98 43.67
C ARG A 7 -15.72 -0.20 44.39
N LEU A 8 -15.89 -1.35 43.73
CA LEU A 8 -15.17 -2.63 43.65
C LEU A 8 -13.92 -2.91 44.53
N PRO A 9 -13.69 -4.20 44.90
CA PRO A 9 -12.62 -4.62 45.79
C PRO A 9 -11.21 -4.47 45.19
N ARG A 10 -10.26 -4.02 46.02
CA ARG A 10 -8.83 -3.91 45.67
C ARG A 10 -8.18 -5.29 45.68
N GLY A 11 -8.09 -5.90 44.50
CA GLY A 11 -7.32 -7.11 44.27
C GLY A 11 -6.60 -7.05 42.91
N PHE A 12 -5.38 -6.51 42.89
CA PHE A 12 -4.35 -6.92 41.93
C PHE A 12 -2.98 -6.70 42.59
N LYS A 13 -2.37 -7.78 43.07
CA LYS A 13 -0.99 -7.72 43.59
C LYS A 13 -0.07 -7.40 42.42
N ALA A 14 0.72 -6.34 42.54
CA ALA A 14 1.72 -5.97 41.55
C ALA A 14 2.71 -7.13 41.35
N SER A 15 2.91 -7.55 40.10
CA SER A 15 3.97 -8.51 39.76
C SER A 15 5.34 -7.94 40.15
N PRO A 16 6.16 -8.68 40.90
CA PRO A 16 7.50 -8.24 41.23
C PRO A 16 8.39 -8.46 40.00
N ILE A 17 9.00 -7.38 39.51
CA ILE A 17 9.93 -7.29 38.37
C ILE A 17 9.22 -7.07 37.03
N SER A 18 9.30 -5.83 36.56
CA SER A 18 8.98 -5.47 35.18
C SER A 18 10.05 -6.06 34.25
N TRP A 19 9.67 -6.48 33.05
CA TRP A 19 10.61 -6.90 32.01
C TRP A 19 11.70 -5.86 31.75
N GLY A 20 11.38 -4.57 31.87
CA GLY A 20 12.35 -3.47 31.78
C GLY A 20 13.45 -3.59 32.83
N ASP A 21 13.11 -3.91 34.08
CA ASP A 21 14.07 -4.04 35.19
C ASP A 21 14.98 -5.26 35.04
N LEU A 22 14.49 -6.32 34.37
CA LEU A 22 15.28 -7.50 34.07
C LEU A 22 16.29 -7.23 32.95
N VAL A 23 15.86 -6.54 31.89
CA VAL A 23 16.71 -6.15 30.76
C VAL A 23 17.79 -5.16 31.22
N GLU A 24 17.41 -4.15 31.99
CA GLU A 24 18.31 -3.12 32.50
C GLU A 24 19.43 -3.71 33.38
N ARG A 25 19.08 -4.64 34.30
CA ARG A 25 20.09 -5.34 35.11
C ARG A 25 21.04 -6.18 34.26
N ARG A 26 20.56 -6.76 33.17
CA ARG A 26 21.39 -7.59 32.29
C ARG A 26 22.34 -6.75 31.43
N ILE A 27 21.89 -5.57 30.97
CA ILE A 27 22.74 -4.61 30.27
C ILE A 27 23.85 -4.09 31.19
N ARG A 28 23.50 -3.70 32.42
CA ARG A 28 24.47 -3.17 33.39
C ARG A 28 25.54 -4.19 33.77
N LYS A 29 25.15 -5.44 34.02
CA LYS A 29 26.10 -6.53 34.28
C LYS A 29 27.06 -6.74 33.10
N ALA A 30 26.56 -6.68 31.86
CA ALA A 30 27.40 -6.80 30.68
C ALA A 30 28.36 -5.60 30.50
N GLN A 31 27.99 -4.40 30.97
CA GLN A 31 28.88 -3.23 31.00
C GLN A 31 29.97 -3.39 32.06
N GLU A 32 29.63 -3.85 33.27
CA GLU A 32 30.59 -4.12 34.35
C GLU A 32 31.59 -5.23 33.98
N GLU A 33 31.15 -6.23 33.23
CA GLU A 33 31.99 -7.33 32.71
C GLU A 33 32.85 -6.92 31.50
N GLY A 34 32.77 -5.67 31.06
CA GLY A 34 33.56 -5.17 29.93
C GLY A 34 33.20 -5.82 28.59
N LEU A 35 32.03 -6.46 28.47
CA LEU A 35 31.60 -7.15 27.24
C LEU A 35 31.39 -6.19 26.06
N PHE A 36 31.31 -4.88 26.32
CA PHE A 36 31.23 -3.84 25.30
C PHE A 36 32.60 -3.20 24.98
N ASP A 37 33.68 -3.65 25.63
CA ASP A 37 35.00 -3.02 25.52
C ASP A 37 35.81 -3.46 24.29
N ASP A 38 35.53 -4.64 23.72
CA ASP A 38 36.19 -5.15 22.51
C ASP A 38 35.19 -5.38 21.37
N LEU A 39 34.20 -4.48 21.24
CA LEU A 39 33.28 -4.55 20.12
C LEU A 39 33.98 -4.18 18.82
N PRO A 40 33.76 -4.94 17.74
CA PRO A 40 34.24 -4.55 16.42
C PRO A 40 33.67 -3.18 16.05
N GLY A 41 34.55 -2.18 15.89
CA GLY A 41 34.17 -0.81 15.56
C GLY A 41 34.08 0.18 16.74
N ARG A 42 34.47 -0.22 17.96
CA ARG A 42 34.53 0.70 19.12
C ARG A 42 35.33 1.96 18.81
N GLY A 43 34.74 3.14 19.05
CA GLY A 43 35.35 4.45 18.82
C GLY A 43 35.42 4.89 17.35
N ARG A 44 35.00 4.06 16.40
CA ARG A 44 34.84 4.43 14.98
C ARG A 44 33.38 4.82 14.72
N PRO A 45 33.10 5.71 13.75
CA PRO A 45 31.72 5.91 13.30
C PRO A 45 31.12 4.56 12.95
N LEU A 46 29.93 4.26 13.50
CA LEU A 46 29.20 3.05 13.12
C LEU A 46 29.13 2.98 11.58
N PRO A 47 29.39 1.84 10.94
CA PRO A 47 29.07 1.67 9.53
C PRO A 47 27.55 1.89 9.41
N VAL A 48 27.17 3.04 8.86
CA VAL A 48 25.79 3.54 8.90
C VAL A 48 24.85 2.66 8.06
N ASP A 49 25.41 1.81 7.22
CA ASP A 49 24.69 1.24 6.10
C ASP A 49 25.10 -0.19 5.86
N GLU A 50 24.32 -1.09 6.43
CA GLU A 50 23.88 -2.29 5.74
C GLU A 50 22.73 -2.84 6.56
N HIS A 51 21.50 -2.50 6.18
CA HIS A 51 20.38 -3.35 6.55
C HIS A 51 20.46 -4.57 5.61
N PRO A 52 20.90 -5.75 6.09
CA PRO A 52 21.12 -6.91 5.22
C PRO A 52 19.84 -7.41 4.55
N PHE A 53 18.68 -6.94 5.01
CA PHE A 53 17.36 -7.26 4.47
C PHE A 53 16.82 -6.25 3.45
N VAL A 54 17.53 -5.15 3.18
CA VAL A 54 17.09 -4.11 2.24
C VAL A 54 17.85 -4.27 0.92
N LYS A 55 17.12 -4.32 -0.20
CA LYS A 55 17.72 -4.43 -1.54
C LYS A 55 18.72 -3.28 -1.79
N PRO A 56 19.82 -3.48 -2.54
CA PRO A 56 20.88 -2.48 -2.71
C PRO A 56 20.41 -1.08 -3.13
N GLY A 57 19.46 -0.98 -4.07
CA GLY A 57 18.90 0.30 -4.50
C GLY A 57 18.10 1.04 -3.42
N TRP A 58 17.46 0.29 -2.51
CA TRP A 58 16.70 0.84 -1.39
C TRP A 58 17.60 1.27 -0.23
N GLN A 59 18.77 0.63 -0.05
CA GLN A 59 19.75 1.02 0.96
C GLN A 59 20.32 2.42 0.66
N LEU A 60 20.75 2.65 -0.59
CA LEU A 60 21.23 3.96 -1.03
C LEU A 60 20.14 5.03 -0.88
N ALA A 61 18.91 4.71 -1.26
CA ALA A 61 17.81 5.64 -1.14
C ALA A 61 17.45 5.99 0.30
N HIS A 62 17.38 5.00 1.19
CA HIS A 62 17.16 5.23 2.61
C HIS A 62 18.26 6.11 3.20
N ARG A 63 19.52 5.88 2.84
CA ARG A 63 20.66 6.70 3.29
C ARG A 63 20.54 8.14 2.84
N VAL A 64 20.35 8.37 1.54
CA VAL A 64 20.24 9.72 0.96
C VAL A 64 19.06 10.47 1.55
N LEU A 65 17.89 9.82 1.66
CA LEU A 65 16.68 10.45 2.19
C LEU A 65 16.75 10.66 3.71
N LYS A 66 17.43 9.78 4.45
CA LYS A 66 17.70 9.95 5.89
C LYS A 66 18.61 11.14 6.15
N ASN A 67 19.68 11.27 5.37
CA ASN A 67 20.60 12.39 5.48
C ASN A 67 19.93 13.72 5.10
N ALA A 68 18.91 13.70 4.23
CA ALA A 68 18.10 14.85 3.90
C ALA A 68 16.97 15.15 4.92
N GLY A 69 16.76 14.30 5.93
CA GLY A 69 15.73 14.48 6.97
C GLY A 69 14.32 13.98 6.61
N PHE A 70 14.12 13.28 5.50
CA PHE A 70 12.80 13.00 4.92
C PHE A 70 12.23 11.58 5.17
N THR A 71 12.89 10.72 5.95
CA THR A 71 12.63 9.25 5.95
C THR A 71 11.20 8.74 6.12
N LEU A 72 10.30 9.39 6.87
CA LEU A 72 8.97 8.81 7.14
C LEU A 72 7.92 9.15 6.07
N ASP A 73 7.79 10.41 5.68
CA ASP A 73 6.70 10.89 4.83
C ASP A 73 6.69 10.24 3.43
N TRP A 74 7.86 10.05 2.82
CA TRP A 74 7.93 9.49 1.47
C TRP A 74 7.63 7.98 1.46
N ILE A 75 7.92 7.24 2.54
CA ILE A 75 7.62 5.81 2.65
C ILE A 75 6.10 5.61 2.73
N GLU A 76 5.42 6.46 3.49
CA GLU A 76 3.96 6.45 3.57
C GLU A 76 3.33 6.82 2.23
N LEU A 77 3.87 7.85 1.56
CA LEU A 77 3.45 8.22 0.22
C LEU A 77 3.65 7.07 -0.78
N ASP A 78 4.80 6.41 -0.79
CA ASP A 78 5.07 5.23 -1.61
C ASP A 78 4.08 4.09 -1.33
N ARG A 79 3.85 3.76 -0.06
CA ARG A 79 2.87 2.73 0.34
C ARG A 79 1.47 3.08 -0.15
N SER A 80 1.05 4.33 0.02
CA SER A 80 -0.27 4.79 -0.38
C SER A 80 -0.46 4.75 -1.91
N ILE A 81 0.56 5.16 -2.69
CA ILE A 81 0.54 5.08 -4.15
C ILE A 81 0.38 3.63 -4.60
N ARG A 82 1.15 2.70 -4.03
CA ARG A 82 1.04 1.28 -4.36
C ARG A 82 -0.34 0.70 -4.04
N ALA A 83 -0.90 1.08 -2.88
CA ALA A 83 -2.22 0.61 -2.46
C ALA A 83 -3.34 1.14 -3.35
N GLU A 84 -3.31 2.42 -3.73
CA GLU A 84 -4.29 2.99 -4.67
C GLU A 84 -4.15 2.38 -6.07
N LEU A 85 -2.93 2.14 -6.53
CA LEU A 85 -2.68 1.50 -7.83
C LEU A 85 -3.30 0.10 -7.89
N LEU A 86 -3.22 -0.65 -6.79
CA LEU A 86 -3.89 -1.95 -6.67
C LEU A 86 -5.41 -1.79 -6.74
N ARG A 87 -6.00 -0.89 -5.95
CA ARG A 87 -7.44 -0.62 -5.97
C ARG A 87 -7.98 -0.19 -7.33
N CYS A 88 -7.22 0.62 -8.07
CA CYS A 88 -7.61 1.03 -9.41
C CYS A 88 -7.65 -0.15 -10.39
N ARG A 89 -6.74 -1.13 -10.24
CA ARG A 89 -6.73 -2.34 -11.06
C ARG A 89 -7.86 -3.29 -10.69
N GLU A 90 -8.06 -3.52 -9.40
CA GLU A 90 -9.16 -4.33 -8.87
C GLU A 90 -10.51 -3.81 -9.35
N LEU A 91 -10.72 -2.49 -9.35
CA LEU A 91 -11.96 -1.87 -9.85
C LEU A 91 -12.30 -2.30 -11.29
N LEU A 92 -11.31 -2.35 -12.18
CA LEU A 92 -11.51 -2.76 -13.58
C LEU A 92 -11.77 -4.26 -13.67
N ASP A 93 -10.99 -5.07 -12.95
CA ASP A 93 -11.07 -6.53 -12.98
C ASP A 93 -12.40 -7.04 -12.39
N ASP A 94 -12.82 -6.48 -11.26
CA ASP A 94 -14.09 -6.77 -10.60
C ASP A 94 -15.27 -6.51 -11.53
N GLN A 95 -15.21 -5.44 -12.33
CA GLN A 95 -16.26 -5.16 -13.29
C GLN A 95 -16.31 -6.23 -14.40
N LEU A 96 -15.17 -6.63 -14.96
CA LEU A 96 -15.14 -7.66 -16.01
C LEU A 96 -15.66 -8.99 -15.48
N THR A 97 -15.20 -9.40 -14.30
CA THR A 97 -15.64 -10.65 -13.66
C THR A 97 -17.14 -10.63 -13.38
N SER A 98 -17.64 -9.60 -12.71
CA SER A 98 -19.06 -9.49 -12.38
C SER A 98 -19.95 -9.40 -13.63
N ALA A 99 -19.48 -8.74 -14.68
CA ALA A 99 -20.23 -8.62 -15.93
C ALA A 99 -20.29 -9.96 -16.68
N GLY A 100 -19.19 -10.72 -16.70
CA GLY A 100 -19.17 -12.07 -17.25
C GLY A 100 -20.15 -13.00 -16.54
N GLU A 101 -20.18 -12.99 -15.20
CA GLU A 101 -21.13 -13.77 -14.41
C GLU A 101 -22.60 -13.37 -14.65
N ALA A 102 -22.87 -12.07 -14.74
CA ALA A 102 -24.21 -11.56 -15.01
C ALA A 102 -24.73 -11.96 -16.40
N LEU A 103 -23.85 -11.97 -17.41
CA LEU A 103 -24.20 -12.41 -18.77
C LEU A 103 -24.54 -13.90 -18.83
N ILE A 104 -23.84 -14.75 -18.06
CA ILE A 104 -24.08 -16.21 -18.02
C ILE A 104 -25.39 -16.56 -17.29
N SER A 105 -25.75 -15.81 -16.25
CA SER A 105 -26.81 -16.18 -15.31
C SER A 105 -28.20 -15.60 -15.63
N SER A 106 -28.33 -14.74 -16.64
CA SER A 106 -29.55 -13.96 -16.84
C SER A 106 -30.44 -14.43 -17.98
N ASP A 107 -31.76 -14.52 -17.73
CA ASP A 107 -32.77 -14.90 -18.72
C ASP A 107 -33.18 -13.77 -19.69
N SER A 108 -32.94 -12.50 -19.33
CA SER A 108 -33.30 -11.33 -20.16
C SER A 108 -32.10 -10.45 -20.48
N LYS A 109 -31.60 -10.59 -21.71
CA LYS A 109 -30.39 -9.92 -22.21
C LYS A 109 -30.48 -8.39 -22.19
N LEU A 110 -31.60 -7.82 -22.62
CA LEU A 110 -31.77 -6.36 -22.77
C LEU A 110 -31.70 -5.60 -21.43
N GLN A 111 -32.26 -6.14 -20.35
CA GLN A 111 -32.23 -5.49 -19.03
C GLN A 111 -30.83 -5.51 -18.43
N VAL A 112 -30.13 -6.63 -18.60
CA VAL A 112 -28.79 -6.85 -18.07
C VAL A 112 -27.78 -5.97 -18.81
N GLU A 113 -27.87 -5.90 -20.14
CA GLU A 113 -27.00 -5.03 -20.94
C GLU A 113 -27.11 -3.56 -20.54
N ALA A 114 -28.33 -3.04 -20.32
CA ALA A 114 -28.53 -1.66 -19.88
C ALA A 114 -27.86 -1.39 -18.51
N GLN A 115 -28.03 -2.30 -17.56
CA GLN A 115 -27.42 -2.20 -16.23
C GLN A 115 -25.89 -2.30 -16.27
N LEU A 116 -25.37 -3.24 -17.08
CA LEU A 116 -23.95 -3.43 -17.30
C LEU A 116 -23.30 -2.22 -17.98
N ASN A 117 -23.98 -1.61 -18.95
CA ASN A 117 -23.50 -0.40 -19.61
C ASN A 117 -23.42 0.80 -18.66
N HIS A 118 -24.43 0.99 -17.80
CA HIS A 118 -24.38 2.06 -16.79
C HIS A 118 -23.22 1.84 -15.83
N ARG A 119 -23.05 0.62 -15.31
CA ARG A 119 -21.92 0.27 -14.43
C ARG A 119 -20.58 0.44 -15.14
N HIS A 120 -20.47 0.10 -16.42
CA HIS A 120 -19.27 0.32 -17.22
C HIS A 120 -18.89 1.79 -17.36
N GLN A 121 -19.85 2.66 -17.66
CA GLN A 121 -19.61 4.10 -17.74
C GLN A 121 -19.15 4.66 -16.39
N TRP A 122 -19.80 4.25 -15.29
CA TRP A 122 -19.42 4.66 -13.94
C TRP A 122 -17.99 4.20 -13.58
N THR A 123 -17.63 2.95 -13.90
CA THR A 123 -16.29 2.43 -13.63
C THR A 123 -15.22 3.19 -14.40
N ILE A 124 -15.45 3.48 -15.69
CA ILE A 124 -14.51 4.28 -16.47
C ILE A 124 -14.31 5.65 -15.82
N ALA A 125 -15.39 6.36 -15.50
CA ALA A 125 -15.31 7.68 -14.87
C ALA A 125 -14.55 7.63 -13.54
N THR A 126 -14.88 6.64 -12.69
CA THR A 126 -14.24 6.46 -11.38
C THR A 126 -12.76 6.10 -11.52
N PHE A 127 -12.40 5.23 -12.47
CA PHE A 127 -11.02 4.89 -12.75
C PHE A 127 -10.23 6.10 -13.24
N THR A 128 -10.79 6.87 -14.18
CA THR A 128 -10.16 8.10 -14.71
C THR A 128 -9.81 9.05 -13.59
N GLU A 129 -10.79 9.42 -12.77
CA GLU A 129 -10.60 10.35 -11.66
C GLU A 129 -9.52 9.85 -10.68
N ARG A 130 -9.61 8.59 -10.24
CA ARG A 130 -8.64 8.01 -9.30
C ARG A 130 -7.24 7.92 -9.90
N ALA A 131 -7.11 7.57 -11.18
CA ALA A 131 -5.83 7.45 -11.85
C ALA A 131 -5.16 8.83 -12.05
N GLU A 132 -5.94 9.89 -12.30
CA GLU A 132 -5.45 11.26 -12.36
C GLU A 132 -4.95 11.74 -11.00
N GLN A 133 -5.73 11.56 -9.93
CA GLN A 133 -5.29 11.86 -8.56
C GLN A 133 -4.03 11.07 -8.17
N LEU A 134 -3.92 9.82 -8.61
CA LEU A 134 -2.75 8.99 -8.37
C LEU A 134 -1.52 9.51 -9.13
N ASN A 135 -1.71 10.02 -10.35
CA ASN A 135 -0.64 10.63 -11.14
C ASN A 135 -0.06 11.88 -10.48
N GLU A 136 -0.89 12.71 -9.85
CA GLU A 136 -0.42 13.87 -9.06
C GLU A 136 0.43 13.43 -7.86
N ARG A 137 0.01 12.38 -7.16
CA ARG A 137 0.77 11.81 -6.04
C ARG A 137 2.11 11.23 -6.48
N ILE A 138 2.12 10.56 -7.64
CA ILE A 138 3.33 10.03 -8.28
C ILE A 138 4.29 11.17 -8.63
N GLU A 139 3.78 12.27 -9.17
CA GLU A 139 4.57 13.47 -9.46
C GLU A 139 5.17 14.06 -8.21
N LEU A 140 4.36 14.27 -7.17
CA LEU A 140 4.84 14.76 -5.88
C LEU A 140 5.88 13.83 -5.26
N PHE A 141 5.71 12.51 -5.39
CA PHE A 141 6.70 11.53 -4.96
C PHE A 141 8.01 11.69 -5.73
N ASN A 142 7.97 11.77 -7.06
CA ASN A 142 9.14 11.90 -7.91
C ASN A 142 9.89 13.23 -7.68
N LEU A 143 9.16 14.30 -7.33
CA LEU A 143 9.75 15.58 -6.93
C LEU A 143 10.46 15.49 -5.57
N LYS A 144 9.86 14.80 -4.59
CA LYS A 144 10.45 14.61 -3.26
C LYS A 144 11.63 13.63 -3.25
N VAL A 145 11.63 12.65 -4.14
CA VAL A 145 12.65 11.60 -4.23
C VAL A 145 13.39 11.73 -5.56
N PRO A 146 14.47 12.54 -5.62
CA PRO A 146 15.23 12.79 -6.86
C PRO A 146 16.11 11.61 -7.29
N LEU A 147 15.83 10.40 -6.80
CA LEU A 147 16.53 9.18 -7.17
C LEU A 147 15.78 8.52 -8.34
N THR A 148 16.35 8.62 -9.53
CA THR A 148 15.77 8.09 -10.78
C THR A 148 15.39 6.61 -10.68
N THR A 149 16.14 5.81 -9.91
CA THR A 149 15.87 4.39 -9.66
C THR A 149 14.61 4.12 -8.85
N LEU A 150 14.11 5.09 -8.10
CA LEU A 150 12.87 4.98 -7.32
C LEU A 150 11.68 5.72 -7.93
N GLN A 151 11.91 6.48 -8.99
CA GLN A 151 10.84 7.20 -9.67
C GLN A 151 9.75 6.24 -10.14
N LYS A 152 8.51 6.70 -10.02
CA LYS A 152 7.33 5.97 -10.43
C LYS A 152 6.84 6.48 -11.77
N GLN A 153 6.42 5.57 -12.63
CA GLN A 153 5.78 5.93 -13.89
C GLN A 153 4.35 6.37 -13.64
N LYS A 154 3.95 7.47 -14.28
CA LYS A 154 2.55 7.89 -14.33
C LYS A 154 1.74 6.87 -15.13
N ILE A 155 0.50 6.66 -14.70
CA ILE A 155 -0.49 5.83 -15.39
C ILE A 155 -0.90 6.55 -16.67
N GLN A 156 -0.76 5.88 -17.81
CA GLN A 156 -1.32 6.33 -19.08
C GLN A 156 -2.82 6.01 -19.09
N VAL A 157 -3.62 6.93 -18.56
CA VAL A 157 -5.06 6.74 -18.32
C VAL A 157 -5.80 6.34 -19.60
N THR A 158 -5.52 7.03 -20.70
CA THR A 158 -6.12 6.76 -22.00
C THR A 158 -5.83 5.33 -22.49
N ASP A 159 -4.59 4.86 -22.34
CA ASP A 159 -4.19 3.52 -22.79
C ASP A 159 -4.83 2.42 -21.96
N GLU A 160 -4.94 2.62 -20.64
CA GLU A 160 -5.63 1.68 -19.76
C GLU A 160 -7.13 1.60 -20.07
N ILE A 161 -7.79 2.75 -20.27
CA ILE A 161 -9.20 2.78 -20.66
C ILE A 161 -9.41 2.12 -22.02
N ASN A 162 -8.51 2.33 -22.98
CA ASN A 162 -8.62 1.69 -24.30
C ASN A 162 -8.46 0.17 -24.21
N ARG A 163 -7.52 -0.32 -23.41
CA ARG A 163 -7.38 -1.76 -23.12
C ARG A 163 -8.62 -2.31 -22.44
N PHE A 164 -9.14 -1.59 -21.45
CA PHE A 164 -10.35 -1.97 -20.73
C PHE A 164 -11.57 -2.07 -21.65
N ARG A 165 -11.80 -1.06 -22.50
CA ARG A 165 -12.87 -1.05 -23.51
C ARG A 165 -12.72 -2.16 -24.54
N ALA A 166 -11.49 -2.52 -24.92
CA ALA A 166 -11.24 -3.63 -25.82
C ALA A 166 -11.61 -4.98 -25.18
N SER A 167 -11.26 -5.20 -23.91
CA SER A 167 -11.67 -6.38 -23.15
C SER A 167 -13.20 -6.45 -22.98
N TRP A 168 -13.82 -5.31 -22.68
CA TRP A 168 -15.29 -5.21 -22.59
C TRP A 168 -15.97 -5.61 -23.89
N ARG A 169 -15.54 -5.06 -25.03
CA ARG A 169 -16.08 -5.42 -26.35
C ARG A 169 -15.95 -6.90 -26.66
N LYS A 170 -14.77 -7.50 -26.42
CA LYS A 170 -14.58 -8.94 -26.64
C LYS A 170 -15.57 -9.77 -25.83
N MET A 171 -15.79 -9.41 -24.57
CA MET A 171 -16.74 -10.10 -23.69
C MET A 171 -18.19 -9.97 -24.19
N THR A 172 -18.58 -8.82 -24.72
CA THR A 172 -19.94 -8.60 -25.24
C THR A 172 -20.16 -9.13 -26.67
N GLU A 173 -19.11 -9.18 -27.50
CA GLU A 173 -19.18 -9.59 -28.93
C GLU A 173 -19.04 -11.11 -29.13
N LEU A 174 -18.43 -11.85 -28.18
CA LEU A 174 -18.30 -13.32 -28.23
C LEU A 174 -19.63 -14.09 -28.30
N ASP A 175 -20.76 -13.38 -28.24
CA ASP A 175 -22.12 -13.90 -28.22
C ASP A 175 -22.96 -13.49 -29.45
N THR A 176 -22.33 -12.92 -30.50
CA THR A 176 -22.97 -12.70 -31.82
C THR A 176 -22.55 -13.79 -32.81
N PRO A 177 -23.35 -14.84 -33.03
CA PRO A 177 -23.13 -15.75 -34.15
C PRO A 177 -23.54 -15.04 -35.45
N GLY A 178 -22.55 -14.72 -36.28
CA GLY A 178 -22.66 -14.51 -37.72
C GLY A 178 -23.83 -13.66 -38.23
N SER A 179 -23.62 -12.36 -38.39
CA SER A 179 -24.26 -11.58 -39.46
C SER A 179 -23.23 -11.28 -40.55
N ALA A 180 -22.72 -12.33 -41.19
CA ALA A 180 -22.15 -12.24 -42.51
C ALA A 180 -23.23 -12.76 -43.47
N SER A 181 -23.91 -11.83 -44.14
CA SER A 181 -24.71 -12.09 -45.34
C SER A 181 -23.94 -11.59 -46.55
#